data_AF-A0A3D2S5J7-F1
#
_entry.id   AF-A0A3D2S5J7-F1
#
_cell.length_a   1.000
_cell.length_b   1.000
_cell.length_c   1.000
_cell.angle_alpha   90.00
_cell.angle_beta   90.00
_cell.angle_gamma   90.00
#
_symmetry.space_group_name_H-M   'P 1'
#
loop_
_entity.id
_entity.type
_entity.pdbx_description
1 polymer ?
#
loop_
_entity_poly.entity_id
_entity_poly.type
_entity_poly.pdbx_seq_one_letter_code
_entity_poly.pdbx_strand_id
1 'polypeptide(L)'
;MARNVSSKETMLTNIRNALINKAKQPFPNLEAAEQVYAREEESLEVLFAQELQAVNGGFLFCEDAAELTATLSELITIKNWKQVVCPEPWISGMLQENAFTAFEIAGAVTEAEVGIMGCDALIARTGSILISSRL
;
A
#
# COMPACT_ATOMS: atom_id res chain seq x y z
N MET A 1 -18.91 15.14 64.07
CA MET A 1 -19.94 14.36 63.35
C MET A 1 -19.58 14.35 61.87
N ALA A 2 -19.17 13.21 61.32
CA ALA A 2 -18.84 13.08 59.90
C ALA A 2 -20.13 12.99 59.08
N ARG A 3 -20.30 13.87 58.08
CA ARG A 3 -21.42 13.79 57.14
C ARG A 3 -21.24 12.55 56.27
N ASN A 4 -22.13 11.56 56.39
CA ASN A 4 -22.20 10.43 55.47
C ASN A 4 -22.75 10.94 54.13
N VAL A 5 -21.86 11.28 53.21
CA VAL A 5 -22.22 11.66 51.85
C VAL A 5 -22.51 10.36 51.08
N SER A 6 -23.73 10.25 50.56
CA SER A 6 -24.13 9.10 49.74
C SER A 6 -23.33 9.05 48.44
N SER A 7 -22.97 7.87 47.94
CA SER A 7 -22.30 7.72 46.64
C SER A 7 -23.04 8.43 45.50
N LYS A 8 -24.38 8.50 45.60
CA LYS A 8 -25.24 9.24 44.65
C LYS A 8 -25.02 10.75 44.72
N GLU A 9 -24.83 11.31 45.91
CA GLU A 9 -24.59 12.74 46.11
C GLU A 9 -23.21 13.16 45.61
N THR A 10 -22.20 12.32 45.83
CA THR A 10 -20.85 12.51 45.27
C THR A 10 -20.88 12.48 43.74
N MET A 11 -21.59 11.52 43.14
CA MET A 11 -21.75 11.43 41.69
C MET A 11 -22.43 12.68 41.11
N LEU A 12 -23.56 13.10 41.70
CA LEU A 12 -24.30 14.28 41.24
C LEU A 12 -23.49 15.57 41.38
N THR A 13 -22.67 15.68 42.43
CA THR A 13 -21.77 16.80 42.65
C THR A 13 -20.65 16.83 41.61
N ASN A 14 -20.07 15.67 41.26
CA ASN A 14 -19.05 15.57 40.22
C ASN A 14 -19.61 15.92 38.83
N ILE A 15 -20.80 15.43 38.48
CA ILE A 15 -21.49 15.78 37.23
C ILE A 15 -21.76 17.28 37.18
N ARG A 16 -22.30 17.85 38.25
CA ARG A 16 -22.55 19.29 38.35
C ARG A 16 -21.27 20.10 38.19
N ASN A 17 -20.19 19.69 38.85
CA ASN A 17 -18.90 20.38 38.77
C ASN A 17 -18.29 20.30 37.36
N ALA A 18 -18.45 19.18 36.66
CA ALA A 18 -17.99 19.01 35.28
C ALA A 18 -18.81 19.86 34.28
N LEU A 19 -20.11 20.07 34.56
CA LEU A 19 -20.98 20.92 33.73
C LEU A 19 -20.74 22.42 33.98
N ILE A 20 -20.42 22.82 35.22
CA ILE A 20 -20.09 24.21 35.58
C ILE A 20 -18.69 24.57 35.07
N ASN A 21 -17.71 23.70 35.31
CA ASN A 21 -16.35 23.87 34.83
C ASN A 21 -16.18 23.10 33.52
N LYS A 22 -16.92 23.50 32.47
CA LYS A 22 -16.63 23.00 31.12
C LYS A 22 -15.16 23.26 30.84
N ALA A 23 -14.38 22.18 30.77
CA ALA A 23 -12.98 22.28 30.39
C ALA A 23 -12.92 23.03 29.06
N LYS A 24 -12.09 24.07 28.97
CA LYS A 24 -11.85 24.75 27.70
C LYS A 24 -11.46 23.67 26.70
N GLN A 25 -12.16 23.62 25.56
CA GLN A 25 -11.81 22.72 24.47
C GLN A 25 -10.30 22.84 24.23
N PRO A 26 -9.50 21.77 24.38
CA PRO A 26 -8.05 21.87 24.32
C PRO A 26 -7.57 22.44 22.98
N PHE A 27 -8.34 22.17 21.92
CA PHE A 27 -8.08 22.60 20.56
C PHE A 27 -9.36 23.19 19.95
N PRO A 28 -9.68 24.46 20.22
CA PRO A 28 -10.90 25.11 19.72
C PRO A 28 -10.88 25.32 18.20
N ASN A 29 -9.70 25.33 17.58
CA ASN A 29 -9.50 25.55 16.14
C ASN A 29 -9.37 24.26 15.32
N LEU A 30 -9.74 23.11 15.88
CA LEU A 30 -9.66 21.83 15.16
C LEU A 30 -10.73 21.70 14.04
N GLU A 31 -11.59 22.71 13.88
CA GLU A 31 -12.61 22.80 12.83
C GLU A 31 -12.10 23.42 11.51
N ALA A 32 -10.81 23.73 11.39
CA ALA A 32 -10.23 23.94 10.07
C ALA A 32 -9.78 22.57 9.54
N ALA A 33 -10.61 21.97 8.70
CA ALA A 33 -10.22 20.87 7.82
C ALA A 33 -9.18 21.36 6.79
N GLU A 34 -8.02 21.83 7.28
CA GLU A 34 -6.82 21.85 6.47
C GLU A 34 -6.58 20.42 6.03
N GLN A 35 -6.37 20.25 4.72
CA GLN A 35 -6.16 18.94 4.12
C GLN A 35 -5.02 18.26 4.89
N VAL A 36 -5.35 17.20 5.63
CA VAL A 36 -4.39 16.44 6.46
C VAL A 36 -3.26 15.88 5.59
N TYR A 37 -3.51 15.74 4.30
CA TYR A 37 -2.54 15.33 3.30
C TYR A 37 -2.28 16.46 2.33
N ALA A 38 -1.00 16.65 1.98
CA ALA A 38 -0.61 17.55 0.91
C ALA A 38 -1.31 17.14 -0.39
N ARG A 39 -1.71 18.13 -1.19
CA ARG A 39 -2.20 17.89 -2.54
C ARG A 39 -0.98 17.66 -3.41
N GLU A 40 -0.83 16.44 -3.91
CA GLU A 40 0.22 16.09 -4.86
C GLU A 40 -0.10 16.74 -6.22
N GLU A 41 0.90 17.40 -6.81
CA GLU A 41 0.79 18.05 -8.13
C GLU A 41 1.19 17.11 -9.27
N GLU A 42 1.93 16.04 -8.96
CA GLU A 42 2.39 15.04 -9.92
C GLU A 42 1.34 13.94 -10.16
N SER A 43 1.48 13.21 -11.27
CA SER A 43 0.63 12.04 -11.52
C SER A 43 0.98 10.90 -10.56
N LEU A 44 -0.02 10.05 -10.28
CA LEU A 44 0.15 8.95 -9.32
C LEU A 44 1.25 7.97 -9.76
N GLU A 45 1.40 7.72 -11.06
CA GLU A 45 2.47 6.85 -11.55
C GLU A 45 3.87 7.45 -11.32
N VAL A 46 4.04 8.76 -11.48
CA VAL A 46 5.32 9.45 -11.24
C VAL A 46 5.67 9.43 -9.76
N LEU A 47 4.71 9.80 -8.90
CA LEU A 47 4.91 9.78 -7.45
C LEU A 47 5.26 8.37 -6.94
N PHE A 48 4.54 7.35 -7.43
CA PHE A 48 4.85 5.96 -7.07
C PHE A 48 6.27 5.56 -7.50
N ALA A 49 6.68 5.92 -8.71
CA ALA A 49 8.02 5.61 -9.21
C ALA A 49 9.11 6.26 -8.35
N GLN A 50 8.94 7.53 -7.97
CA GLN A 50 9.88 8.25 -7.11
C GLN A 50 9.97 7.62 -5.72
N GLU A 51 8.83 7.36 -5.07
CA GLU A 51 8.80 6.79 -3.72
C GLU A 51 9.31 5.33 -3.68
N LEU A 52 9.00 4.53 -4.71
CA LEU A 52 9.51 3.16 -4.82
C LEU A 52 11.04 3.16 -5.02
N GLN A 53 11.56 4.07 -5.86
CA GLN A 53 13.00 4.22 -6.07
C GLN A 53 13.73 4.72 -4.82
N ALA A 54 13.09 5.59 -4.01
CA ALA A 54 13.65 6.06 -2.75
C ALA A 54 13.92 4.92 -1.75
N VAL A 55 13.20 3.80 -1.86
CA VAL A 55 13.40 2.58 -1.07
C VAL A 55 14.12 1.47 -1.85
N ASN A 56 14.91 1.84 -2.88
CA ASN A 56 15.69 0.94 -3.73
C ASN A 56 14.86 -0.08 -4.54
N GLY A 57 13.57 0.19 -4.73
CA GLY A 57 12.74 -0.56 -5.67
C GLY A 57 13.03 -0.17 -7.12
N GLY A 58 12.78 -1.10 -8.04
CA GLY A 58 12.82 -0.85 -9.48
C GLY A 58 11.43 -0.48 -9.99
N PHE A 59 11.35 0.56 -10.82
CA PHE A 59 10.14 0.93 -11.54
C PHE A 59 10.43 1.04 -13.03
N LEU A 60 9.58 0.43 -13.84
CA LEU A 60 9.62 0.55 -15.28
C LEU A 60 8.18 0.61 -15.79
N PHE A 61 7.91 1.61 -16.61
CA PHE A 61 6.62 1.80 -17.25
C PHE A 61 6.65 1.17 -18.65
N CYS A 62 5.58 0.46 -19.01
CA CYS A 62 5.36 -0.04 -20.36
C CYS A 62 4.03 0.51 -20.87
N GLU A 63 4.02 1.11 -22.05
CA GLU A 63 2.83 1.66 -22.69
C GLU A 63 1.90 0.54 -23.18
N ASP A 64 2.47 -0.57 -23.65
CA ASP A 64 1.73 -1.72 -24.15
C ASP A 64 2.35 -3.07 -23.76
N ALA A 65 1.64 -4.15 -24.12
CA ALA A 65 2.07 -5.50 -23.81
C ALA A 65 3.31 -5.95 -24.61
N ALA A 66 3.58 -5.37 -25.77
CA ALA A 66 4.76 -5.68 -26.57
C ALA A 66 6.03 -5.07 -25.94
N GLU A 67 5.94 -3.84 -25.44
CA GLU A 67 7.01 -3.21 -24.68
C GLU A 67 7.29 -3.97 -23.37
N LEU A 68 6.24 -4.44 -22.69
CA LEU A 68 6.36 -5.27 -21.50
C LEU A 68 7.15 -6.56 -21.78
N THR A 69 6.78 -7.32 -22.82
CA THR A 69 7.45 -8.61 -23.11
C THR A 69 8.88 -8.42 -23.61
N ALA A 70 9.15 -7.37 -24.39
CA ALA A 70 10.50 -7.01 -24.80
C ALA A 70 11.38 -6.67 -23.59
N THR A 71 10.86 -5.83 -22.69
CA THR A 71 11.59 -5.39 -21.50
C THR A 71 11.83 -6.54 -20.52
N LEU A 72 10.84 -7.41 -20.29
CA LEU A 72 11.01 -8.60 -19.47
C LEU A 72 12.11 -9.52 -20.02
N SER A 73 12.15 -9.71 -21.35
CA SER A 73 13.17 -10.53 -22.01
C SER A 73 14.58 -9.96 -21.83
N GLU A 74 14.73 -8.65 -21.97
CA GLU A 74 15.99 -7.96 -21.70
C GLU A 74 16.39 -8.08 -20.23
N LEU A 75 15.45 -7.85 -19.30
CA LEU A 75 15.70 -7.93 -17.87
C LEU A 75 16.18 -9.32 -17.44
N ILE A 76 15.50 -10.38 -17.91
CA ILE A 76 15.90 -11.77 -17.65
C ILE A 76 17.31 -12.03 -18.18
N THR A 77 17.63 -11.52 -19.37
CA THR A 77 18.95 -11.69 -19.98
C THR A 77 20.04 -10.97 -19.18
N ILE A 78 19.81 -9.71 -18.80
CA ILE A 78 20.76 -8.89 -18.02
C ILE A 78 20.99 -9.50 -16.63
N LYS A 79 19.92 -9.98 -15.98
CA LYS A 79 20.00 -10.60 -14.66
C LYS A 79 20.46 -12.06 -14.71
N ASN A 80 20.49 -12.65 -15.90
CA ASN A 80 20.84 -14.05 -16.15
C ASN A 80 19.99 -15.01 -15.30
N TRP A 81 18.69 -14.71 -15.18
CA TRP A 81 17.75 -15.56 -14.46
C TRP A 81 17.43 -16.81 -15.27
N LYS A 82 17.49 -17.97 -14.62
CA LYS A 82 17.22 -19.28 -15.24
C LYS A 82 15.85 -19.81 -14.85
N GLN A 83 15.43 -19.56 -13.61
CA GLN A 83 14.17 -20.07 -13.07
C GLN A 83 13.21 -18.91 -12.82
N VAL A 84 12.49 -18.56 -13.88
CA VAL A 84 11.43 -17.55 -13.87
C VAL A 84 10.10 -18.27 -13.73
N VAL A 85 9.29 -17.92 -12.74
CA VAL A 85 7.96 -18.53 -12.54
C VAL A 85 6.85 -17.50 -12.68
N CYS A 86 5.73 -17.89 -13.27
CA CYS A 86 4.53 -17.06 -13.38
C CYS A 86 3.29 -17.91 -13.09
N PRO A 87 2.90 -18.05 -11.80
CA PRO A 87 1.83 -18.97 -11.40
C PRO A 87 0.43 -18.45 -11.73
N GLU A 88 0.26 -17.15 -11.93
CA GLU A 88 -1.07 -16.56 -12.15
C GLU A 88 -1.57 -16.79 -13.59
N PRO A 89 -2.75 -17.41 -13.79
CA PRO A 89 -3.26 -17.76 -15.11
C PRO A 89 -3.50 -16.56 -16.04
N TRP A 90 -3.95 -15.43 -15.50
CA TRP A 90 -4.26 -14.25 -16.30
C TRP A 90 -2.99 -13.55 -16.82
N ILE A 91 -1.93 -13.48 -16.00
CA ILE A 91 -0.63 -12.92 -16.39
C ILE A 91 0.05 -13.85 -17.39
N SER A 92 0.13 -15.14 -17.07
CA SER A 92 0.77 -16.13 -17.94
C SER A 92 0.07 -16.20 -19.30
N GLY A 93 -1.26 -16.14 -19.35
CA GLY A 93 -2.02 -16.05 -20.60
C GLY A 93 -1.69 -14.80 -21.41
N MET A 94 -1.74 -13.61 -20.80
CA MET A 94 -1.39 -12.34 -21.46
C MET A 94 0.05 -12.37 -22.02
N LEU A 95 0.99 -12.91 -21.26
CA LEU A 95 2.39 -13.02 -21.69
C LEU A 95 2.53 -13.97 -22.89
N GLN A 96 1.87 -15.12 -22.86
CA GLN A 96 1.89 -16.10 -23.97
C GLN A 96 1.25 -15.55 -25.24
N GLU A 97 0.14 -14.81 -25.11
CA GLU A 97 -0.52 -14.13 -26.23
C GLU A 97 0.41 -13.12 -26.92
N ASN A 98 1.33 -12.52 -26.16
CA ASN A 98 2.35 -11.60 -26.64
C ASN A 98 3.70 -12.28 -26.92
N ALA A 99 3.68 -13.59 -27.20
CA ALA A 99 4.83 -14.42 -27.58
C ALA A 99 5.95 -14.53 -26.54
N PHE A 100 5.69 -14.20 -25.28
CA PHE A 100 6.64 -14.38 -24.18
C PHE A 100 6.45 -15.75 -23.53
N THR A 101 7.51 -16.56 -23.51
CA THR A 101 7.47 -17.96 -23.03
C THR A 101 8.64 -18.32 -22.09
N ALA A 102 9.44 -17.33 -21.69
CA ALA A 102 10.61 -17.51 -20.83
C ALA A 102 10.23 -17.64 -19.33
N PHE A 103 9.25 -18.49 -19.00
CA PHE A 103 8.80 -18.72 -17.63
C PHE A 103 8.09 -20.07 -17.47
N GLU A 104 7.98 -20.53 -16.22
CA GLU A 104 7.24 -21.74 -15.84
C GLU A 104 5.96 -21.40 -15.08
N ILE A 105 4.84 -22.03 -15.45
CA ILE A 105 3.54 -21.83 -14.76
C ILE A 105 3.44 -22.65 -13.48
N ALA A 106 3.89 -23.91 -13.53
CA ALA A 106 3.77 -24.88 -12.44
C ALA A 106 5.08 -25.06 -11.65
N GLY A 107 6.03 -24.14 -11.80
CA GLY A 107 7.31 -24.20 -11.08
C GLY A 107 7.14 -23.97 -9.58
N ALA A 108 7.99 -24.61 -8.78
CA ALA A 108 8.01 -24.39 -7.33
C ALA A 108 8.51 -22.97 -7.03
N VAL A 109 7.62 -22.09 -6.54
CA VAL A 109 7.95 -20.68 -6.21
C VAL A 109 9.09 -20.59 -5.18
N THR A 110 9.23 -21.57 -4.30
CA THR A 110 10.31 -21.64 -3.30
C THR A 110 11.70 -21.86 -3.89
N GLU A 111 11.78 -22.39 -5.11
CA GLU A 111 13.04 -22.67 -5.80
C GLU A 111 13.33 -21.62 -6.88
N ALA A 112 12.35 -20.76 -7.20
CA ALA A 112 12.46 -19.76 -8.25
C ALA A 112 13.45 -18.65 -7.91
N GLU A 113 14.21 -18.21 -8.91
CA GLU A 113 15.07 -17.02 -8.78
C GLU A 113 14.25 -15.73 -8.86
N VAL A 114 13.16 -15.76 -9.63
CA VAL A 114 12.23 -14.64 -9.78
C VAL A 114 10.81 -15.14 -10.06
N GLY A 115 9.83 -14.46 -9.45
CA GLY A 115 8.41 -14.66 -9.70
C GLY A 115 7.80 -13.45 -10.39
N ILE A 116 6.99 -13.69 -11.41
CA ILE A 116 6.13 -12.70 -12.05
C ILE A 116 4.73 -12.88 -11.45
N MET A 117 4.24 -11.84 -10.79
CA MET A 117 2.95 -11.85 -10.09
C MET A 117 2.29 -10.48 -10.13
N GLY A 118 0.98 -10.47 -9.94
CA GLY A 118 0.18 -9.28 -9.82
C GLY A 118 0.26 -8.69 -8.41
N CYS A 119 -0.36 -7.54 -8.25
CA CYS A 119 -0.60 -6.93 -6.94
C CYS A 119 -2.03 -6.39 -6.89
N ASP A 120 -2.54 -6.18 -5.68
CA ASP A 120 -3.89 -5.63 -5.48
C ASP A 120 -3.91 -4.11 -5.67
N ALA A 121 -2.83 -3.42 -5.26
CA ALA A 121 -2.71 -1.98 -5.40
C ALA A 121 -1.24 -1.50 -5.32
N LEU A 122 -0.99 -0.35 -5.96
CA LEU A 122 0.22 0.44 -5.81
C LEU A 122 -0.09 1.70 -4.98
N ILE A 123 0.66 1.94 -3.90
CA ILE A 123 0.45 3.06 -3.00
C ILE A 123 1.46 4.15 -3.32
N ALA A 124 1.07 5.12 -4.16
CA ALA A 124 1.96 6.16 -4.68
C ALA A 124 2.71 6.92 -3.58
N ARG A 125 1.99 7.42 -2.57
CA ARG A 125 2.54 8.23 -1.47
C ARG A 125 3.66 7.56 -0.66
N THR A 126 3.74 6.23 -0.66
CA THR A 126 4.73 5.51 0.15
C THR A 126 5.55 4.52 -0.66
N GLY A 127 5.41 4.51 -2.00
CA GLY A 127 6.10 3.57 -2.88
C GLY A 127 5.83 2.11 -2.54
N SER A 128 4.70 1.81 -1.89
CA SER A 128 4.43 0.48 -1.33
C SER A 128 3.55 -0.35 -2.26
N ILE A 129 3.80 -1.66 -2.33
CA ILE A 129 3.02 -2.61 -3.12
C ILE A 129 2.14 -3.43 -2.17
N LEU A 130 0.83 -3.44 -2.40
CA LEU A 130 -0.11 -4.24 -1.62
C LEU A 130 -0.35 -5.58 -2.31
N ILE A 131 -0.10 -6.66 -1.57
CA ILE A 131 -0.37 -8.04 -1.99
C ILE A 131 -1.18 -8.70 -0.88
N SER A 132 -2.34 -9.25 -1.22
CA SER A 132 -3.13 -10.06 -0.31
C SER A 132 -2.83 -11.55 -0.47
N SER A 133 -3.08 -12.32 0.59
CA SER A 133 -3.01 -13.78 0.55
C SER A 133 -4.24 -14.42 -0.10
N ARG A 134 -4.99 -13.68 -0.95
CA ARG A 134 -6.11 -14.28 -1.70
C ARG A 134 -5.54 -15.14 -2.82
N LEU A 135 -5.16 -16.36 -2.45
CA LEU A 135 -4.99 -17.52 -3.29
C LEU A 135 -5.70 -18.69 -2.63
#